data_AF-A0A660RU53-F1
#
_entry.id   AF-A0A660RU53-F1
#
_cell.length_a   1.000
_cell.length_b   1.000
_cell.length_c   1.000
_cell.angle_alpha   90.00
_cell.angle_beta   90.00
_cell.angle_gamma   90.00
#
_symmetry.space_group_name_H-M   'P 1'
#
loop_
_entity.id
_entity.type
_entity.pdbx_description
1 polymer ?
#
loop_
_entity_poly.entity_id
_entity_poly.type
_entity_poly.pdbx_seq_one_letter_code
_entity_poly.pdbx_strand_id
1 'polypeptide(L)' 'MSGVQLFPPDGAQTTLAFDWTMQLKRSAAYDSFYLALAKTLHSELWTADKRLVNAAGVSWIHLIDT' A
#
# COMPACT_ATOMS: atom_id res chain seq x y z
N MET A 1 13.21 18.59 11.47
CA MET A 1 11.79 18.70 11.06
C MET A 1 11.36 17.33 10.57
N SER A 2 10.84 16.46 11.43
CA SER A 2 10.26 15.19 10.95
C SER A 2 8.82 15.46 10.53
N GLY A 3 8.71 16.04 9.33
CA GLY A 3 7.46 16.30 8.64
C GLY A 3 7.24 15.24 7.55
N VAL A 4 5.97 15.05 7.18
CA VAL A 4 5.56 14.15 6.10
C VAL A 4 6.39 14.39 4.83
N GLN A 5 6.90 13.32 4.23
CA GLN A 5 7.56 13.34 2.92
C GLN A 5 6.57 12.95 1.82
N LEU A 6 6.48 13.75 0.77
CA LEU A 6 5.63 13.47 -0.38
C LEU A 6 6.40 12.65 -1.42
N PHE A 7 5.77 11.58 -1.90
CA PHE A 7 6.27 10.74 -2.98
C PHE A 7 5.28 10.79 -4.15
N PRO A 8 5.57 11.53 -5.23
CA PRO A 8 4.72 11.50 -6.41
C PRO A 8 4.82 10.11 -7.08
N PRO A 9 3.70 9.50 -7.49
CA PRO A 9 3.74 8.25 -8.22
C PRO A 9 4.38 8.45 -9.59
N ASP A 10 5.32 7.59 -9.95
CA ASP A 10 5.85 7.46 -11.30
C ASP A 10 5.18 6.28 -12.05
N GLY A 11 5.65 6.01 -13.28
CA GLY A 11 5.10 4.92 -14.08
C GLY A 11 5.31 3.53 -13.45
N ALA A 12 6.41 3.34 -12.71
CA ALA A 12 6.69 2.09 -12.02
C ALA A 12 5.74 1.89 -10.83
N GLN A 13 5.53 2.92 -10.03
CA GLN A 13 4.53 2.95 -8.95
C GLN A 13 3.13 2.68 -9.46
N THR A 14 2.76 3.29 -10.60
CA THR A 14 1.45 3.10 -11.21
C THR A 14 1.23 1.65 -11.65
N THR A 15 2.24 1.03 -12.25
CA THR A 15 2.19 -0.38 -12.66
C THR A 15 2.08 -1.31 -11.45
N LEU A 16 2.91 -1.08 -10.42
CA LEU A 16 2.87 -1.87 -9.19
C LEU A 16 1.54 -1.73 -8.44
N ALA A 17 0.97 -0.52 -8.40
CA ALA A 17 -0.35 -0.28 -7.81
C ALA A 17 -1.45 -1.00 -8.60
N PHE A 18 -1.35 -1.05 -9.93
CA PHE A 18 -2.28 -1.83 -10.75
C PHE A 18 -2.18 -3.33 -10.45
N ASP A 19 -0.98 -3.88 -10.37
CA ASP A 19 -0.75 -5.30 -10.03
C ASP A 19 -1.36 -5.66 -8.68
N TRP A 20 -1.14 -4.82 -7.66
CA TRP A 20 -1.76 -4.97 -6.35
C TRP A 20 -3.29 -4.93 -6.43
N THR A 21 -3.85 -4.00 -7.20
CA THR A 21 -5.30 -3.88 -7.37
C THR A 21 -5.90 -5.15 -7.96
N MET A 22 -5.24 -5.72 -8.96
CA MET A 22 -5.62 -6.97 -9.60
C MET A 22 -5.50 -8.16 -8.64
N GLN A 23 -4.39 -8.26 -7.90
CA GLN A 23 -4.17 -9.31 -6.90
C GLN A 23 -5.23 -9.28 -5.79
N LEU A 24 -5.57 -8.09 -5.31
CA LEU A 24 -6.55 -7.89 -4.24
C LEU A 24 -8.00 -7.87 -4.72
N LYS A 25 -8.23 -7.94 -6.03
CA LYS A 25 -9.55 -7.84 -6.68
C LYS A 25 -10.34 -6.62 -6.20
N ARG A 26 -9.67 -5.48 -6.01
CA ARG A 26 -10.29 -4.23 -5.56
C ARG A 26 -10.84 -3.46 -6.76
N SER A 27 -11.96 -2.76 -6.56
CA SER A 27 -12.58 -1.91 -7.58
C SER A 27 -11.85 -0.59 -7.80
N ALA A 28 -10.99 -0.18 -6.87
CA ALA A 28 -10.23 1.07 -6.92
C ALA A 28 -8.76 0.82 -6.57
N ALA A 29 -7.86 1.55 -7.24
CA ALA A 29 -6.41 1.40 -7.10
C ALA A 29 -5.76 2.32 -6.06
N TYR A 30 -6.51 3.22 -5.43
CA TYR A 30 -5.95 4.21 -4.50
C TYR A 30 -5.17 3.57 -3.35
N ASP A 31 -5.75 2.58 -2.68
CA ASP A 31 -5.08 1.87 -1.58
C ASP A 31 -3.82 1.13 -2.06
N SER A 32 -3.83 0.70 -3.32
CA SER A 32 -2.72 -0.03 -3.94
C SER A 32 -1.50 0.85 -4.20
N PHE A 33 -1.64 2.17 -4.30
CA PHE A 33 -0.50 3.08 -4.37
C PHE A 33 0.30 3.11 -3.08
N TYR A 34 -0.35 2.98 -1.91
CA TYR A 34 0.35 2.87 -0.64
C TYR A 34 1.09 1.53 -0.51
N LEU A 35 0.51 0.45 -1.03
CA LEU A 35 1.17 -0.86 -1.10
C LEU A 35 2.38 -0.85 -2.03
N ALA A 36 2.24 -0.24 -3.21
CA ALA A 36 3.33 -0.10 -4.16
C ALA A 36 4.48 0.72 -3.56
N LEU A 37 4.16 1.85 -2.93
CA LEU A 37 5.16 2.73 -2.32
C LEU A 37 5.88 2.05 -1.16
N ALA A 38 5.14 1.42 -0.23
CA ALA A 38 5.72 0.71 0.90
C ALA A 38 6.65 -0.43 0.45
N LYS A 39 6.24 -1.19 -0.58
CA LYS A 39 7.06 -2.23 -1.20
C LYS A 39 8.35 -1.67 -1.80
N THR A 40 8.30 -0.55 -2.51
CA THR A 40 9.47 0.09 -3.12
C THR A 40 10.43 0.66 -2.09
N LEU A 41 9.91 1.22 -1.00
CA LEU A 41 10.72 1.78 0.08
C LEU A 41 11.21 0.73 1.07
N HIS A 42 10.82 -0.54 0.90
CA HIS A 42 11.03 -1.60 1.89
C HIS A 42 10.54 -1.19 3.29
N SER A 43 9.43 -0.47 3.34
CA SER A 43 8.83 0.06 4.56
C SER A 43 7.64 -0.79 5.00
N GLU A 44 7.35 -0.75 6.29
CA GLU A 44 6.09 -1.23 6.83
C GLU A 44 4.93 -0.31 6.41
N LEU A 45 3.74 -0.88 6.27
CA LEU A 45 2.49 -0.17 6.03
C LEU A 45 1.54 -0.42 7.21
N TRP A 46 1.14 0.65 7.88
CA TRP A 46 0.18 0.60 8.97
C TRP A 46 -1.17 1.16 8.48
N THR A 47 -2.24 0.39 8.65
CA THR A 47 -3.58 0.75 8.18
C THR A 47 -4.65 0.37 9.20
N ALA A 48 -5.78 1.08 9.19
CA ALA A 48 -6.99 0.68 9.93
C ALA A 48 -7.91 -0.24 9.10
N ASP A 49 -7.64 -0.44 7.81
CA ASP A 49 -8.45 -1.33 6.96
C ASP A 49 -8.07 -2.80 7.17
N LYS A 50 -8.77 -3.47 8.09
CA LYS A 50 -8.63 -4.90 8.34
C LYS A 50 -8.87 -5.77 7.09
N ARG A 51 -9.74 -5.36 6.17
CA ARG A 51 -9.98 -6.10 4.93
C ARG A 51 -8.77 -6.03 4.00
N LEU A 52 -8.04 -4.92 3.99
CA LEU A 52 -6.82 -4.76 3.23
C LEU A 52 -5.71 -5.68 3.77
N VAL A 53 -5.48 -5.66 5.09
CA VAL A 53 -4.48 -6.53 5.74
C VAL A 53 -4.75 -8.00 5.43
N ASN A 54 -6.00 -8.43 5.61
CA ASN A 54 -6.41 -9.81 5.37
C ASN A 54 -6.27 -10.22 3.90
N ALA A 55 -6.58 -9.33 2.96
CA ALA A 55 -6.51 -9.63 1.53
C ALA A 55 -5.07 -9.63 1.01
N ALA A 56 -4.19 -8.77 1.55
CA ALA A 56 -2.81 -8.66 1.09
C ALA A 56 -1.93 -9.80 1.59
N GLY A 57 -2.14 -10.27 2.82
CA GLY A 57 -1.49 -11.49 3.33
C GLY A 57 0.04 -11.43 3.38
N VAL A 58 0.62 -10.23 3.47
CA VAL A 58 2.07 -10.00 3.56
C VAL A 58 2.46 -9.48 4.94
N SER A 59 3.65 -9.85 5.42
CA SER A 59 4.07 -9.63 6.80
C SER A 59 4.40 -8.19 7.18
N TRP A 60 4.61 -7.31 6.20
CA TRP A 60 4.96 -5.89 6.40
C TRP A 60 3.75 -4.95 6.41
N ILE A 61 2.53 -5.50 6.35
CA ILE A 61 1.30 -4.72 6.50
C ILE A 61 0.66 -5.05 7.84
N HIS A 62 0.41 -4.01 8.63
CA HIS A 62 -0.08 -4.12 10.00
C HIS A 62 -1.42 -3.40 10.17
N LEU A 63 -2.30 -4.04 10.93
CA LEU A 63 -3.52 -3.40 11.41
C LEU A 63 -3.15 -2.54 12.62
N ILE A 64 -3.51 -1.25 12.58
CA ILE A 64 -3.46 -0.41 13.78
C ILE A 64 -4.64 -0.84 14.68
N ASP A 65 -4.33 -1.35 15.86
CA ASP A 65 -5.33 -1.49 16.92
C ASP A 65 -5.45 -0.13 17.63
N THR A 66 -6.62 0.49 17.49
CA THR A 66 -7.05 1.69 18.25
C THR A 66 -7.69 1.31 19.57
#